data_AF-A0A2Z3H0K6-F1
#
_entry.id   AF-A0A2Z3H0K6-F1
#
_cell.length_a   1.000
_cell.length_b   1.000
_cell.length_c   1.000
_cell.angle_alpha   90.00
_cell.angle_beta   90.00
_cell.angle_gamma   90.00
#
_symmetry.space_group_name_H-M   'P 1'
#
loop_
_entity.id
_entity.type
_entity.pdbx_description
1 polymer ?
#
loop_
_entity_poly.entity_id
_entity_poly.type
_entity_poly.pdbx_seq_one_letter_code
_entity_poly.pdbx_strand_id
1 'polypeptide(L)'
;MRIAPNVLTALLAAAHLFFFVLEAVIWNTPAADRFRETLNFKNDQTEGAKVAINQGLCNAFLARGLVLGLLRLRAGRPDGRLVLCLFLGFIAVAGVVGYWSVQPEPRGAVAFLVGQTGLALAALVCLFRQPA
;
A
#
# COMPACT_ATOMS: atom_id res chain seq x y z
N MET A 1 -21.71 -12.89 7.00
CA MET A 1 -21.01 -11.59 6.81
C MET A 1 -19.55 -11.76 7.22
N ARG A 2 -18.61 -11.38 6.36
CA ARG A 2 -17.16 -11.65 6.52
C ARG A 2 -16.43 -10.34 6.83
N ILE A 3 -16.51 -9.88 8.07
CA ILE A 3 -16.13 -8.51 8.44
C ILE A 3 -14.60 -8.35 8.47
N ALA A 4 -13.87 -9.31 9.03
CA ALA A 4 -12.42 -9.21 9.26
C ALA A 4 -11.57 -8.99 7.98
N PRO A 5 -11.61 -9.85 6.93
CA PRO A 5 -10.76 -9.66 5.76
C PRO A 5 -11.12 -8.39 4.97
N ASN A 6 -12.40 -8.03 4.94
CA ASN A 6 -12.86 -6.84 4.23
C ASN A 6 -12.36 -5.56 4.90
N VAL A 7 -12.38 -5.50 6.23
CA VAL A 7 -11.86 -4.36 7.00
C VAL A 7 -10.35 -4.23 6.81
N LEU A 8 -9.59 -5.32 6.94
CA LEU A 8 -8.14 -5.31 6.73
C LEU A 8 -7.77 -4.85 5.31
N THR A 9 -8.48 -5.36 4.31
CA THR A 9 -8.31 -4.97 2.90
C THR A 9 -8.64 -3.49 2.68
N ALA A 10 -9.71 -2.99 3.29
CA ALA A 10 -10.10 -1.58 3.19
C ALA A 10 -9.07 -0.65 3.83
N LEU A 11 -8.51 -1.03 4.99
CA LEU A 11 -7.42 -0.29 5.64
C LEU A 11 -6.18 -0.24 4.76
N LEU A 12 -5.78 -1.36 4.15
CA LEU A 12 -4.66 -1.40 3.19
C LEU A 12 -4.92 -0.52 1.97
N ALA A 13 -6.12 -0.57 1.40
CA ALA A 13 -6.49 0.29 0.27
C ALA A 13 -6.40 1.77 0.63
N ALA A 14 -6.87 2.16 1.81
CA ALA A 14 -6.78 3.53 2.31
C ALA A 14 -5.32 3.96 2.54
N ALA A 15 -4.49 3.08 3.11
CA ALA A 15 -3.06 3.35 3.30
C ALA A 15 -2.35 3.62 1.96
N HIS A 16 -2.53 2.75 0.96
CA HIS A 16 -1.91 2.93 -0.36
C HIS A 16 -2.43 4.18 -1.08
N LEU A 17 -3.71 4.49 -0.94
CA LEU A 17 -4.27 5.74 -1.49
C LEU A 17 -3.65 6.97 -0.82
N PHE A 18 -3.43 6.92 0.50
CA PHE A 18 -2.75 7.97 1.23
C PHE A 18 -1.31 8.18 0.74
N PHE A 19 -0.53 7.10 0.56
CA PHE A 19 0.83 7.21 0.01
C PHE A 19 0.85 7.71 -1.43
N PHE A 20 -0.09 7.28 -2.28
CA PHE A 20 -0.25 7.87 -3.62
C PHE A 20 -0.41 9.39 -3.55
N VAL A 21 -1.30 9.88 -2.69
CA VAL A 21 -1.53 11.33 -2.55
C VAL A 21 -0.26 12.03 -2.04
N LEU A 22 0.44 11.46 -1.06
CA LEU A 22 1.70 12.03 -0.58
C LEU A 22 2.79 12.08 -1.66
N GLU A 23 3.01 10.98 -2.36
CA GLU A 23 4.16 10.77 -3.25
C GLU A 23 3.94 11.36 -4.65
N ALA A 24 2.74 11.22 -5.22
CA ALA A 24 2.47 11.67 -6.59
C ALA A 24 1.78 13.03 -6.68
N VAL A 25 1.00 13.43 -5.67
CA VAL A 25 0.21 14.67 -5.71
C VAL A 25 0.87 15.78 -4.89
N ILE A 26 1.21 15.49 -3.63
CA ILE A 26 1.68 16.49 -2.68
C ILE A 26 3.19 16.73 -2.80
N TRP A 27 3.96 15.76 -3.30
CA TRP A 27 5.42 15.82 -3.28
C TRP A 27 6.02 17.09 -3.90
N ASN A 28 5.52 17.60 -5.03
CA ASN A 28 6.08 18.82 -5.63
C ASN A 28 5.36 20.11 -5.20
N THR A 29 4.71 20.10 -4.03
CA THR A 29 3.98 21.27 -3.54
C THR A 29 4.81 22.07 -2.53
N PRO A 30 4.65 23.42 -2.48
CA PRO A 30 5.31 24.27 -1.49
C PRO A 30 4.99 23.89 -0.03
N ALA A 31 3.89 23.18 0.20
CA ALA A 31 3.54 22.64 1.52
C ALA A 31 4.44 21.45 1.91
N ALA A 32 4.73 20.57 0.96
CA ALA A 32 5.62 19.43 1.17
C ALA A 32 7.09 19.86 1.33
N ASP A 33 7.51 20.89 0.61
CA ASP A 33 8.86 21.44 0.74
C ASP A 33 9.13 21.97 2.15
N ARG A 34 8.18 22.74 2.70
CA ARG A 34 8.24 23.22 4.10
C ARG A 34 8.26 22.08 5.13
N PHE A 35 7.52 21.01 4.89
CA PHE A 35 7.50 19.82 5.75
C PHE A 35 8.84 19.05 5.70
N ARG A 36 9.47 18.94 4.53
CA ARG A 36 10.79 18.29 4.39
C ARG A 36 11.92 19.12 4.98
N GLU A 37 11.86 20.45 4.82
CA GLU A 37 12.82 21.37 5.44
C GLU A 37 12.79 21.25 6.97
N THR A 38 11.60 21.17 7.57
CA THR A 38 11.47 20.98 9.03
C THR A 38 11.99 19.62 9.51
N LEU A 39 12.04 18.61 8.64
CA LEU A 39 12.54 17.27 8.94
C LEU A 39 13.99 17.03 8.48
N ASN A 40 14.70 18.04 7.98
CA ASN A 40 16.06 17.92 7.43
C ASN A 40 16.20 16.89 6.28
N PHE A 41 15.15 16.65 5.50
CA PHE A 41 15.22 15.79 4.32
C PHE A 41 15.94 16.50 3.16
N LYS A 42 17.26 16.27 3.02
CA LYS A 42 18.09 16.75 1.90
C LYS A 42 18.14 15.70 0.78
N ASN A 43 17.12 15.63 -0.06
CA ASN A 43 17.21 14.87 -1.32
C ASN A 43 17.33 15.82 -2.52
N ASP A 44 18.00 15.35 -3.58
CA ASP A 44 17.94 15.99 -4.90
C ASP A 44 16.47 16.07 -5.33
N GLN A 45 15.95 17.30 -5.34
CA GLN A 45 14.53 17.58 -5.55
C GLN A 45 14.04 17.05 -6.90
N THR A 46 14.91 17.00 -7.91
CA THR A 46 14.52 16.64 -9.28
C THR A 46 14.43 15.14 -9.49
N GLU A 47 15.43 14.39 -9.03
CA GLU A 47 15.43 12.93 -9.16
C GLU A 47 14.46 12.27 -8.17
N GLY A 48 14.36 12.80 -6.95
CA GLY A 48 13.39 12.33 -5.95
C GLY A 48 11.93 12.50 -6.41
N ALA A 49 11.62 13.61 -7.10
CA ALA A 49 10.27 13.86 -7.62
C ALA A 49 9.83 12.87 -8.71
N LYS A 50 10.74 12.49 -9.62
CA LYS A 50 10.45 11.51 -10.68
C LYS A 50 10.15 10.13 -10.09
N VAL A 51 10.96 9.71 -9.13
CA VAL A 51 10.77 8.43 -8.43
C VAL A 51 9.49 8.43 -7.61
N ALA A 52 9.20 9.53 -6.91
CA ALA A 52 8.00 9.66 -6.08
C ALA A 52 6.70 9.55 -6.90
N ILE A 53 6.64 10.16 -8.09
CA ILE A 53 5.46 10.03 -8.96
C ILE A 53 5.23 8.58 -9.39
N ASN A 54 6.29 7.85 -9.72
CA ASN A 54 6.18 6.45 -10.14
C ASN A 54 5.79 5.55 -8.97
N GLN A 55 6.38 5.75 -7.80
CA GLN A 55 6.01 5.02 -6.58
C GLN A 55 4.56 5.30 -6.19
N GLY A 56 4.13 6.55 -6.23
CA GLY A 56 2.76 6.93 -5.94
C GLY A 56 1.78 6.28 -6.92
N LEU A 57 2.08 6.27 -8.22
CA LEU A 57 1.21 5.63 -9.21
C LEU A 57 1.06 4.12 -8.98
N CYS A 58 2.15 3.44 -8.62
CA CYS A 58 2.11 2.03 -8.21
C CYS A 58 1.20 1.83 -7.00
N ASN A 59 1.30 2.70 -6.00
CA ASN A 59 0.41 2.70 -4.83
C ASN A 59 -1.06 2.91 -5.23
N ALA A 60 -1.36 3.78 -6.20
CA ALA A 60 -2.70 3.97 -6.73
C ALA A 60 -3.25 2.71 -7.41
N PHE A 61 -2.42 1.98 -8.16
CA PHE A 61 -2.82 0.71 -8.78
C PHE A 61 -3.17 -0.36 -7.72
N LEU A 62 -2.38 -0.46 -6.65
CA LEU A 62 -2.65 -1.36 -5.55
C LEU A 62 -3.97 -1.01 -4.85
N ALA A 63 -4.17 0.27 -4.50
CA ALA A 63 -5.39 0.74 -3.87
C ALA A 63 -6.63 0.45 -4.74
N ARG A 64 -6.55 0.76 -6.04
CA ARG A 64 -7.65 0.52 -7.00
C ARG A 64 -7.97 -0.96 -7.14
N GLY A 65 -6.95 -1.82 -7.16
CA GLY A 65 -7.13 -3.27 -7.22
C GLY A 65 -7.88 -3.83 -6.01
N LEU A 66 -7.50 -3.40 -4.80
CA LEU A 66 -8.17 -3.79 -3.56
C LEU A 66 -9.63 -3.29 -3.52
N VAL A 67 -9.87 -2.02 -3.87
CA VAL A 67 -11.23 -1.45 -3.94
C VAL A 67 -12.09 -2.22 -4.94
N LEU A 68 -11.56 -2.50 -6.13
CA LEU A 68 -12.27 -3.27 -7.15
C LEU A 68 -12.62 -4.67 -6.65
N GLY A 69 -11.68 -5.38 -6.03
CA GLY A 69 -11.93 -6.71 -5.47
C GLY A 69 -13.03 -6.70 -4.39
N LEU A 70 -13.01 -5.70 -3.49
CA LEU A 70 -14.06 -5.52 -2.47
C LEU A 70 -15.43 -5.24 -3.08
N LEU A 71 -15.52 -4.37 -4.09
CA LEU A 71 -16.76 -4.05 -4.77
C LEU A 71 -17.33 -5.27 -5.52
N ARG A 72 -16.46 -6.05 -6.17
CA ARG A 72 -16.87 -7.29 -6.87
C ARG A 72 -17.36 -8.35 -5.89
N LEU A 73 -16.67 -8.54 -4.77
CA LEU A 73 -17.09 -9.46 -3.72
C LEU A 73 -18.44 -9.04 -3.13
N ARG A 74 -18.65 -7.73 -2.88
CA ARG A 74 -19.94 -7.18 -2.44
C ARG A 74 -21.06 -7.38 -3.45
N ALA A 75 -20.74 -7.31 -4.74
CA ALA A 75 -21.68 -7.56 -5.84
C ALA A 75 -21.92 -9.05 -6.12
N GLY A 76 -21.37 -9.97 -5.30
CA GLY A 76 -21.53 -11.41 -5.49
C GLY A 76 -20.81 -11.97 -6.72
N ARG A 77 -19.84 -11.24 -7.27
CA ARG A 77 -19.08 -11.72 -8.44
C ARG A 77 -18.02 -12.74 -8.03
N PRO A 78 -17.90 -13.87 -8.75
CA PRO A 78 -17.05 -14.99 -8.35
C PRO A 78 -15.54 -14.65 -8.37
N ASP A 79 -15.15 -13.67 -9.17
CA ASP A 79 -13.76 -13.24 -9.33
C ASP A 79 -13.30 -12.21 -8.29
N GLY A 80 -14.20 -11.68 -7.45
CA GLY A 80 -13.84 -10.69 -6.43
C GLY A 80 -12.76 -11.21 -5.46
N ARG A 81 -12.86 -12.48 -5.05
CA ARG A 81 -11.87 -13.12 -4.18
C ARG A 81 -10.51 -13.26 -4.86
N LEU A 82 -10.48 -13.63 -6.15
CA LEU A 82 -9.24 -13.77 -6.92
C LEU A 82 -8.52 -12.42 -7.02
N VAL A 83 -9.26 -11.35 -7.33
CA VAL A 83 -8.70 -9.99 -7.40
C VAL A 83 -8.08 -9.59 -6.06
N LEU A 84 -8.77 -9.82 -4.94
CA LEU A 84 -8.21 -9.53 -3.61
C LEU A 84 -6.94 -10.32 -3.32
N CYS A 85 -6.94 -11.63 -3.60
CA CYS A 85 -5.75 -12.45 -3.37
C CYS A 85 -4.55 -11.98 -4.21
N LEU A 86 -4.77 -11.57 -5.45
CA LEU A 86 -3.73 -11.05 -6.33
C LEU A 86 -3.07 -9.80 -5.76
N PHE A 87 -3.87 -8.78 -5.43
CA PHE A 87 -3.34 -7.49 -4.95
C PHE A 87 -2.76 -7.58 -3.54
N LEU A 88 -3.38 -8.35 -2.63
CA LEU A 88 -2.80 -8.61 -1.32
C LEU A 88 -1.48 -9.40 -1.43
N GLY A 89 -1.38 -10.33 -2.40
CA GLY A 89 -0.14 -11.03 -2.72
C GLY A 89 0.96 -10.10 -3.18
N PHE A 90 0.66 -9.14 -4.06
CA PHE A 90 1.62 -8.11 -4.48
C PHE A 90 2.13 -7.28 -3.30
N ILE A 91 1.25 -6.85 -2.40
CA ILE A 91 1.63 -6.08 -1.20
C ILE A 91 2.54 -6.92 -0.30
N ALA A 92 2.21 -8.20 -0.08
CA ALA A 92 3.01 -9.09 0.75
C ALA A 92 4.42 -9.29 0.16
N VAL A 93 4.53 -9.56 -1.15
CA VAL A 93 5.82 -9.74 -1.82
C VAL A 93 6.64 -8.44 -1.80
N ALA A 94 6.03 -7.31 -2.12
CA ALA A 94 6.69 -6.01 -2.12
C ALA A 94 7.21 -5.63 -0.74
N GLY A 95 6.45 -5.91 0.32
CA GLY A 95 6.87 -5.64 1.69
C GLY A 95 8.03 -6.52 2.17
N VAL A 96 8.06 -7.81 1.79
CA VAL A 96 9.18 -8.72 2.08
C VAL A 96 10.46 -8.28 1.35
N VAL A 97 10.36 -8.03 0.05
CA VAL A 97 11.50 -7.56 -0.76
C VAL A 97 11.99 -6.21 -0.26
N GLY A 98 11.06 -5.29 0.04
CA GLY A 98 11.34 -3.98 0.61
C GLY A 98 12.14 -4.10 1.91
N TYR A 99 11.71 -4.95 2.84
CA TYR A 99 12.39 -5.17 4.11
C TYR A 99 13.86 -5.59 3.94
N TRP A 100 14.15 -6.46 2.97
CA TRP A 100 15.52 -6.88 2.66
C TRP A 100 16.34 -5.77 1.99
N SER A 101 15.71 -4.98 1.11
CA SER A 101 16.41 -3.94 0.34
C SER A 101 16.85 -2.72 1.15
N VAL A 102 16.21 -2.45 2.30
CA VAL A 102 16.45 -1.24 3.08
C VAL A 102 17.40 -1.45 4.28
N GLN A 103 18.01 -2.61 4.50
CA GLN A 103 18.89 -2.78 5.67
C GLN A 103 20.27 -2.11 5.47
N PRO A 104 20.79 -1.29 6.41
CA PRO A 104 20.28 -0.96 7.75
C PRO A 104 19.64 0.45 7.85
N GLU A 105 18.41 0.62 7.37
CA GLU A 105 17.64 1.87 7.45
C GLU A 105 16.99 2.11 8.82
N PRO A 106 16.55 3.35 9.11
CA PRO A 106 15.84 3.72 10.33
C PRO A 106 14.60 2.85 10.61
N ARG A 107 14.36 2.61 11.91
CA ARG A 107 13.29 1.75 12.46
C ARG A 107 11.88 2.03 11.89
N GLY A 108 11.61 3.26 11.47
CA GLY A 108 10.32 3.67 10.92
C GLY A 108 9.98 3.01 9.58
N ALA A 109 10.93 3.00 8.63
CA ALA A 109 10.74 2.36 7.32
C ALA A 109 10.52 0.86 7.46
N VAL A 110 11.32 0.22 8.32
CA VAL A 110 11.19 -1.21 8.65
C VAL A 110 9.84 -1.53 9.28
N ALA A 111 9.39 -0.74 10.26
CA ALA A 111 8.11 -0.95 10.94
C ALA A 111 6.92 -0.83 9.97
N PHE A 112 6.97 0.13 9.05
CA PHE A 112 5.95 0.29 8.02
C PHE A 112 5.88 -0.93 7.08
N LEU A 113 7.03 -1.37 6.54
CA LEU A 113 7.12 -2.52 5.63
C LEU A 113 6.61 -3.80 6.28
N VAL A 114 7.00 -4.06 7.53
CA VAL A 114 6.53 -5.22 8.30
C VAL A 114 5.03 -5.10 8.61
N GLY A 115 4.55 -3.91 8.98
CA GLY A 115 3.15 -3.66 9.31
C GLY A 115 2.20 -3.94 8.14
N GLN A 116 2.48 -3.37 6.96
CA GLN A 116 1.65 -3.61 5.78
C GLN A 116 1.70 -5.08 5.32
N THR A 117 2.87 -5.73 5.41
CA THR A 117 3.04 -7.15 5.06
C THR A 117 2.20 -8.03 5.98
N GLY A 118 2.26 -7.77 7.30
CA GLY A 118 1.49 -8.51 8.29
C GLY A 118 -0.01 -8.38 8.06
N LEU A 119 -0.51 -7.17 7.76
CA LEU A 119 -1.91 -6.94 7.44
C LEU A 119 -2.34 -7.66 6.15
N ALA A 120 -1.49 -7.65 5.12
CA ALA A 120 -1.79 -8.31 3.85
C ALA A 120 -1.86 -9.84 4.00
N LEU A 121 -0.89 -10.44 4.71
CA LEU A 121 -0.88 -11.86 5.02
C LEU A 121 -2.08 -12.27 5.89
N ALA A 122 -2.43 -11.46 6.89
CA ALA A 122 -3.61 -11.70 7.72
C ALA A 122 -4.90 -11.69 6.87
N ALA A 123 -5.05 -10.70 5.98
CA ALA A 123 -6.19 -10.63 5.07
C ALA A 123 -6.26 -11.85 4.12
N LEU A 124 -5.13 -12.29 3.57
CA LEU A 124 -5.03 -13.49 2.74
C LEU A 124 -5.45 -14.75 3.51
N VAL A 125 -4.89 -14.97 4.69
CA VAL A 125 -5.25 -16.12 5.54
C VAL A 125 -6.74 -16.10 5.88
N CYS A 126 -7.28 -14.93 6.22
CA CYS A 126 -8.71 -14.77 6.48
C CYS A 126 -9.58 -15.01 5.24
N LEU A 127 -9.09 -14.75 4.02
CA LEU A 127 -9.80 -15.03 2.76
C LEU A 127 -9.76 -16.51 2.38
N PHE A 128 -8.62 -17.19 2.55
CA PHE A 128 -8.45 -18.62 2.25
C PHE A 128 -9.21 -19.53 3.20
N ARG A 129 -9.36 -19.12 4.46
CA ARG A 129 -10.12 -19.90 5.46
C ARG A 129 -11.62 -19.88 5.27
N GLN A 130 -12.13 -19.16 4.27
CA GLN A 130 -13.57 -19.05 4.09
C GLN A 130 -14.06 -20.07 3.07
N PRO A 131 -15.16 -20.78 3.36
CA PRO A 131 -15.78 -21.68 2.38
C PRO A 131 -16.16 -20.90 1.12
N ALA A 132 -16.23 -21.60 -0.02
CA ALA A 132 -16.56 -20.99 -1.30
C ALA A 132 -17.92 -20.30 -1.27
#